data_AF-U1PEV9-F1
#
_entry.id   AF-U1PEV9-F1
#
_cell.length_a   1.000
_cell.length_b   1.000
_cell.length_c   1.000
_cell.angle_alpha   90.00
_cell.angle_beta   90.00
_cell.angle_gamma   90.00
#
_symmetry.space_group_name_H-M   'P 1'
#
loop_
_entity.id
_entity.type
_entity.pdbx_description
1 polymer ?
#
loop_
_entity_poly.entity_id
_entity_poly.type
_entity_poly.pdbx_seq_one_letter_code
_entity_poly.pdbx_strand_id
1 'polypeptide(L)'
;MEITEIPIQPGNRLVGMRIRNSQIREQTGANIIGAWIDGELQLPPDPDAVIRSNTVLLVSGAHDELEAFGEFTQPYPYRTFRRHERIIIAGQGEVGQAARGVIAQEGLDVTTIDIEDHDGVDIVGDADSDENLQAADIGAAGAIIVGLPDDSASLLTTVLARSLNSNIEILARVSDINATRKARSAGADYVLPVPRVSAWMVVSELHDEDILAPASQIRLLRVPADPLAGSTLAESDIYERAGCRVIAVEDDSGLTSTVDPQRRFTGEERIVLVGSDEAVQQFRKQFDVSPIEPEA
;
A
#
# COMPACT_ATOMS: atom_id res chain seq x y z
N MET A 1 16.63 2.28 -8.42
CA MET A 1 15.85 1.16 -7.87
C MET A 1 14.65 1.76 -7.20
N GLU A 2 13.48 1.25 -7.54
CA GLU A 2 12.20 1.68 -7.02
C GLU A 2 11.62 0.57 -6.16
N ILE A 3 10.69 0.93 -5.28
CA ILE A 3 9.90 -0.03 -4.51
C ILE A 3 8.44 0.36 -4.68
N THR A 4 7.58 -0.63 -4.77
CA THR A 4 6.15 -0.42 -4.94
C THR A 4 5.36 -1.42 -4.11
N GLU A 5 4.16 -1.00 -3.71
CA GLU A 5 3.16 -1.86 -3.08
C GLU A 5 2.17 -2.34 -4.11
N ILE A 6 1.94 -3.66 -4.15
CA ILE A 6 1.05 -4.27 -5.12
C ILE A 6 0.00 -5.11 -4.40
N PRO A 7 -1.26 -4.64 -4.36
CA PRO A 7 -2.36 -5.41 -3.80
C PRO A 7 -2.66 -6.61 -4.72
N ILE A 8 -2.75 -7.79 -4.11
CA ILE A 8 -3.14 -9.02 -4.77
C ILE A 8 -4.66 -9.13 -4.72
N GLN A 9 -5.30 -8.81 -5.84
CA GLN A 9 -6.74 -8.83 -5.99
C GLN A 9 -7.31 -10.26 -6.12
N PRO A 10 -8.61 -10.48 -5.81
CA PRO A 10 -9.30 -11.73 -6.10
C PRO A 10 -9.17 -12.14 -7.57
N GLY A 11 -8.84 -13.41 -7.83
CA GLY A 11 -8.66 -13.94 -9.18
C GLY A 11 -7.25 -13.75 -9.77
N ASN A 12 -6.34 -13.10 -9.04
CA ASN A 12 -4.92 -13.09 -9.37
C ASN A 12 -4.34 -14.51 -9.30
N ARG A 13 -3.49 -14.88 -10.28
CA ARG A 13 -2.86 -16.21 -10.33
C ARG A 13 -2.05 -16.56 -9.09
N LEU A 14 -1.58 -15.56 -8.35
CA LEU A 14 -0.81 -15.75 -7.13
C LEU A 14 -1.69 -16.17 -5.94
N VAL A 15 -3.01 -15.92 -5.98
CA VAL A 15 -3.91 -16.29 -4.88
C VAL A 15 -3.90 -17.80 -4.66
N GLY A 16 -3.62 -18.22 -3.44
CA GLY A 16 -3.49 -19.62 -3.04
C GLY A 16 -2.08 -20.20 -3.24
N MET A 17 -1.17 -19.48 -3.90
CA MET A 17 0.23 -19.89 -4.01
C MET A 17 1.01 -19.55 -2.74
N ARG A 18 2.03 -20.36 -2.43
CA ARG A 18 3.05 -19.99 -1.44
C ARG A 18 4.02 -18.99 -2.06
N ILE A 19 4.56 -18.09 -1.25
CA ILE A 19 5.51 -17.06 -1.71
C ILE A 19 6.69 -17.67 -2.47
N ARG A 20 7.29 -18.75 -1.95
CA ARG A 20 8.40 -19.47 -2.62
C ARG A 20 8.05 -20.03 -4.00
N ASN A 21 6.77 -20.26 -4.28
CA ASN A 21 6.27 -20.82 -5.53
C ASN A 21 5.76 -19.75 -6.50
N SER A 22 5.83 -18.47 -6.12
CA SER A 22 5.29 -17.37 -6.92
C SER A 22 6.03 -17.16 -8.24
N GLN A 23 7.30 -17.55 -8.33
CA GLN A 23 8.18 -17.33 -9.50
C GLN A 23 8.30 -15.86 -9.94
N ILE A 24 8.02 -14.94 -9.01
CA ILE A 24 8.04 -13.50 -9.25
C ILE A 24 9.42 -13.07 -9.74
N ARG A 25 10.47 -13.41 -8.98
CA ARG A 25 11.83 -12.99 -9.28
C ARG A 25 12.32 -13.56 -10.61
N GLU A 26 12.00 -14.82 -10.89
CA GLU A 26 12.41 -15.51 -12.10
C GLU A 26 11.72 -14.97 -13.36
N GLN A 27 10.47 -14.50 -13.24
CA GLN A 27 9.71 -14.00 -14.40
C GLN A 27 9.84 -12.49 -14.61
N THR A 28 10.13 -11.72 -13.56
CA THR A 28 10.08 -10.24 -13.63
C THR A 28 11.38 -9.57 -13.21
N GLY A 29 12.32 -10.30 -12.59
CA GLY A 29 13.52 -9.72 -11.97
C GLY A 29 13.26 -9.07 -10.60
N ALA A 30 12.02 -8.70 -10.32
CA ALA A 30 11.64 -7.99 -9.10
C ALA A 30 11.70 -8.88 -7.86
N ASN A 31 12.08 -8.30 -6.72
CA ASN A 31 12.30 -9.03 -5.48
C ASN A 31 11.23 -8.70 -4.43
N ILE A 32 10.63 -9.74 -3.84
CA ILE A 32 9.65 -9.56 -2.76
C ILE A 32 10.42 -9.26 -1.47
N ILE A 33 10.24 -8.04 -0.97
CA ILE A 33 10.85 -7.58 0.28
C ILE A 33 9.94 -7.87 1.47
N GLY A 34 8.63 -7.74 1.25
CA GLY A 34 7.62 -7.79 2.30
C GLY A 34 6.26 -8.25 1.79
N ALA A 35 5.40 -8.65 2.71
CA ALA A 35 3.99 -8.86 2.41
C ALA A 35 3.12 -8.49 3.62
N TRP A 36 1.98 -7.86 3.34
CA TRP A 36 0.85 -7.80 4.26
C TRP A 36 0.01 -9.04 4.06
N ILE A 37 -0.09 -9.89 5.05
CA ILE A 37 -0.90 -11.11 4.99
C ILE A 37 -1.82 -11.09 6.21
N ASP A 38 -3.13 -11.13 5.97
CA ASP A 38 -4.15 -11.03 7.02
C ASP A 38 -4.00 -9.76 7.90
N GLY A 39 -3.47 -8.69 7.33
CA GLY A 39 -3.24 -7.42 8.03
C GLY A 39 -1.97 -7.40 8.89
N GLU A 40 -1.18 -8.47 8.88
CA GLU A 40 0.14 -8.51 9.51
C GLU A 40 1.24 -8.28 8.48
N LEU A 41 2.11 -7.32 8.77
CA LEU A 41 3.30 -7.09 7.99
C LEU A 41 4.34 -8.17 8.29
N GLN A 42 4.80 -8.82 7.24
CA GLN A 42 5.94 -9.72 7.30
C GLN A 42 7.08 -9.17 6.45
N LEU A 43 8.23 -8.92 7.10
CA LEU A 43 9.47 -8.48 6.48
C LEU A 43 10.60 -9.37 7.02
N PRO A 44 11.26 -10.21 6.20
CA PRO A 44 10.74 -10.75 4.94
C PRO A 44 9.49 -11.61 5.20
N PRO A 45 8.66 -11.87 4.18
CA PRO A 45 7.50 -12.72 4.37
C PRO A 45 7.91 -14.19 4.42
N ASP A 46 7.17 -14.99 5.21
CA ASP A 46 7.45 -16.43 5.34
C ASP A 46 7.34 -17.09 3.95
N PRO A 47 8.40 -17.78 3.45
CA PRO A 47 8.35 -18.41 2.15
C PRO A 47 7.25 -19.48 2.02
N ASP A 48 6.74 -20.03 3.13
CA ASP A 48 5.60 -20.94 3.18
C ASP A 48 4.23 -20.25 3.34
N ALA A 49 4.20 -18.93 3.60
CA ALA A 49 2.95 -18.19 3.69
C ALA A 49 2.21 -18.21 2.35
N VAL A 50 0.88 -18.32 2.45
CA VAL A 50 -0.03 -18.35 1.31
C VAL A 50 -0.45 -16.93 0.97
N ILE A 51 -0.27 -16.55 -0.30
CA ILE A 51 -0.74 -15.28 -0.84
C ILE A 51 -2.27 -15.35 -0.95
N ARG A 52 -2.96 -14.36 -0.37
CA ARG A 52 -4.42 -14.26 -0.34
C ARG A 52 -4.91 -13.08 -1.17
N SER A 53 -6.22 -13.02 -1.43
CA SER A 53 -6.88 -11.96 -2.20
C SER A 53 -6.90 -10.58 -1.54
N ASN A 54 -6.31 -10.45 -0.36
CA ASN A 54 -6.12 -9.20 0.38
C ASN A 54 -4.63 -8.99 0.73
N THR A 55 -3.73 -9.82 0.17
CA THR A 55 -2.30 -9.67 0.40
C THR A 55 -1.79 -8.45 -0.33
N VAL A 56 -0.96 -7.64 0.31
CA VAL A 56 -0.22 -6.54 -0.36
C VAL A 56 1.25 -6.94 -0.40
N LEU A 57 1.82 -7.11 -1.59
CA LEU A 57 3.24 -7.40 -1.74
C LEU A 57 4.05 -6.10 -1.80
N LEU A 58 5.16 -6.06 -1.08
CA LEU A 58 6.16 -5.01 -1.18
C LEU A 58 7.31 -5.53 -2.04
N VAL A 59 7.56 -4.88 -3.17
CA VAL A 59 8.46 -5.39 -4.20
C VAL A 59 9.45 -4.32 -4.63
N SER A 60 10.73 -4.67 -4.73
CA SER A 60 11.77 -3.80 -5.30
C SER A 60 12.30 -4.30 -6.64
N GLY A 61 12.75 -3.36 -7.45
CA GLY A 61 13.38 -3.63 -8.73
C GLY A 61 13.87 -2.36 -9.42
N ALA A 62 14.51 -2.52 -10.58
CA ALA A 62 14.60 -1.47 -11.57
C ALA A 62 13.21 -1.14 -12.15
N HIS A 63 13.09 0.00 -12.83
CA HIS A 63 11.81 0.49 -13.34
C HIS A 63 11.13 -0.53 -14.28
N ASP A 64 11.90 -1.14 -15.18
CA ASP A 64 11.46 -2.19 -16.11
C ASP A 64 11.09 -3.50 -15.40
N GLU A 65 11.81 -3.87 -14.34
CA GLU A 65 11.47 -5.04 -13.51
C GLU A 65 10.15 -4.85 -12.76
N LEU A 66 9.88 -3.63 -12.26
CA LEU A 66 8.63 -3.29 -11.61
C LEU A 66 7.47 -3.17 -12.61
N GLU A 67 7.71 -2.65 -13.80
CA GLU A 67 6.72 -2.64 -14.89
C GLU A 67 6.33 -4.07 -15.28
N ALA A 68 7.33 -4.93 -15.53
CA ALA A 68 7.12 -6.36 -15.80
C ALA A 68 6.44 -7.08 -14.63
N PHE A 69 6.73 -6.69 -13.38
CA PHE A 69 6.06 -7.22 -12.21
C PHE A 69 4.59 -6.79 -12.14
N GLY A 70 4.30 -5.53 -12.47
CA GLY A 70 2.95 -5.03 -12.67
C GLY A 70 2.20 -5.92 -13.66
N GLU A 71 2.75 -6.14 -14.84
CA GLU A 71 2.15 -7.03 -15.86
C GLU A 71 2.01 -8.49 -15.38
N PHE A 72 2.99 -9.00 -14.62
CA PHE A 72 3.02 -10.36 -14.11
C PHE A 72 1.94 -10.62 -13.05
N THR A 73 1.73 -9.66 -12.16
CA THR A 73 0.73 -9.75 -11.08
C THR A 73 -0.65 -9.31 -11.55
N GLN A 74 -0.75 -8.65 -12.69
CA GLN A 74 -2.04 -8.35 -13.27
C GLN A 74 -2.75 -9.65 -13.72
N PRO A 75 -4.02 -9.86 -13.35
CA PRO A 75 -4.93 -10.42 -14.32
C PRO A 75 -5.08 -9.36 -15.42
N TYR A 76 -4.29 -9.46 -16.49
CA TYR A 76 -4.30 -8.59 -17.69
C TYR A 76 -5.50 -7.62 -17.80
N PRO A 77 -5.30 -6.29 -17.95
CA PRO A 77 -4.17 -5.45 -17.53
C PRO A 77 -4.47 -4.87 -16.13
N TYR A 78 -3.81 -3.78 -15.71
CA TYR A 78 -4.49 -2.76 -14.91
C TYR A 78 -5.97 -2.80 -15.28
N ARG A 79 -6.89 -2.95 -14.32
CA ARG A 79 -8.17 -2.30 -14.58
C ARG A 79 -7.83 -0.80 -14.52
N THR A 80 -7.22 -0.25 -15.60
CA THR A 80 -7.79 0.93 -16.23
C THR A 80 -9.24 0.55 -16.25
N PHE A 81 -10.01 1.09 -15.31
CA PHE A 81 -11.41 0.77 -15.09
C PHE A 81 -11.97 0.34 -16.43
N ARG A 82 -12.36 -0.95 -16.56
CA ARG A 82 -12.80 -1.45 -17.88
C ARG A 82 -13.76 -0.40 -18.38
N ARG A 83 -13.65 0.06 -19.63
CA ARG A 83 -14.20 1.31 -20.23
C ARG A 83 -15.74 1.56 -20.09
N HIS A 84 -16.37 1.04 -19.04
CA HIS A 84 -17.77 0.79 -18.69
C HIS A 84 -17.95 0.39 -17.18
N GLU A 85 -16.91 0.41 -16.34
CA GLU A 85 -16.99 0.08 -14.92
C GLU A 85 -17.60 1.26 -14.17
N ARG A 86 -18.77 1.01 -13.57
CA ARG A 86 -19.46 1.99 -12.75
C ARG A 86 -18.85 2.05 -11.37
N ILE A 87 -18.51 3.27 -10.96
CA ILE A 87 -17.95 3.57 -9.65
C ILE A 87 -19.00 4.32 -8.85
N ILE A 88 -19.20 3.91 -7.60
CA ILE A 88 -20.04 4.66 -6.68
C ILE A 88 -19.16 5.51 -5.78
N ILE A 89 -19.52 6.76 -5.57
CA ILE A 89 -18.91 7.62 -4.53
C ILE A 89 -19.98 7.90 -3.48
N ALA A 90 -19.79 7.40 -2.28
CA ALA A 90 -20.63 7.66 -1.11
C ALA A 90 -20.02 8.81 -0.29
N GLY A 91 -20.63 9.99 -0.38
CA GLY A 91 -20.17 11.24 0.22
C GLY A 91 -19.38 12.10 -0.77
N GLN A 92 -19.86 13.31 -1.01
CA GLN A 92 -19.29 14.38 -1.82
C GLN A 92 -18.64 15.48 -0.96
N GLY A 93 -18.02 15.09 0.16
CA GLY A 93 -17.10 15.97 0.90
C GLY A 93 -15.75 16.13 0.17
N GLU A 94 -14.72 16.62 0.88
CA GLU A 94 -13.40 16.88 0.30
C GLU A 94 -12.80 15.66 -0.43
N VAL A 95 -12.87 14.48 0.20
CA VAL A 95 -12.33 13.24 -0.38
C VAL A 95 -13.15 12.76 -1.57
N GLY A 96 -14.49 12.83 -1.48
CA GLY A 96 -15.39 12.42 -2.56
C GLY A 96 -15.25 13.29 -3.81
N GLN A 97 -15.18 14.61 -3.63
CA GLN A 97 -14.97 15.55 -4.73
C GLN A 97 -13.60 15.36 -5.38
N ALA A 98 -12.55 15.18 -4.59
CA ALA A 98 -11.22 14.90 -5.11
C ALA A 98 -11.19 13.58 -5.92
N ALA A 99 -11.80 12.52 -5.37
CA ALA A 99 -11.90 11.23 -6.05
C ALA A 99 -12.69 11.35 -7.37
N ARG A 100 -13.83 12.06 -7.36
CA ARG A 100 -14.62 12.33 -8.57
C ARG A 100 -13.81 13.09 -9.62
N GLY A 101 -13.01 14.06 -9.21
CA GLY A 101 -12.13 14.81 -10.10
C GLY A 101 -11.13 13.90 -10.83
N VAL A 102 -10.48 12.98 -10.11
CA VAL A 102 -9.55 11.99 -10.69
C VAL A 102 -10.29 11.03 -11.62
N ILE A 103 -11.44 10.49 -11.19
CA ILE A 103 -12.24 9.54 -11.96
C ILE A 103 -12.75 10.17 -13.27
N ALA A 104 -13.19 11.43 -13.23
CA ALA A 104 -13.69 12.14 -14.39
C ALA A 104 -12.60 12.40 -15.45
N GLN A 105 -11.35 12.62 -15.03
CA GLN A 105 -10.21 12.79 -15.94
C GLN A 105 -9.91 11.52 -16.75
N GLU A 106 -10.15 10.36 -16.14
CA GLU A 106 -9.99 9.04 -16.78
C GLU A 106 -11.20 8.62 -17.65
N GLY A 107 -12.26 9.44 -17.69
CA GLY A 107 -13.43 9.22 -18.55
C GLY A 107 -14.32 8.06 -18.12
N LEU A 108 -14.50 7.89 -16.81
CA LEU A 108 -15.18 6.75 -16.21
C LEU A 108 -16.57 7.13 -15.69
N ASP A 109 -17.48 6.16 -15.70
CA ASP A 109 -18.84 6.34 -15.22
C ASP A 109 -18.86 6.35 -13.69
N VAL A 110 -19.34 7.46 -13.12
CA VAL A 110 -19.46 7.65 -11.68
C VAL A 110 -20.90 7.96 -11.30
N THR A 111 -21.37 7.34 -10.22
CA THR A 111 -22.65 7.67 -9.58
C THR A 111 -22.37 8.05 -8.14
N THR A 112 -22.95 9.16 -7.70
CA THR A 112 -22.59 9.80 -6.44
C THR A 112 -23.80 9.87 -5.52
N ILE A 113 -23.57 9.63 -4.23
CA ILE A 113 -24.59 9.66 -3.18
C ILE A 113 -24.13 10.68 -2.14
N ASP A 114 -24.96 11.65 -1.77
CA ASP A 114 -24.70 12.56 -0.65
C ASP A 114 -26.01 12.94 0.04
N ILE A 115 -25.96 13.30 1.33
CA ILE A 115 -27.14 13.74 2.09
C ILE A 115 -27.60 15.15 1.67
N GLU A 116 -26.68 15.98 1.16
CA GLU A 116 -26.96 17.34 0.71
C GLU A 116 -27.20 17.38 -0.82
N ASP A 117 -28.26 18.08 -1.23
CA ASP A 117 -28.55 18.31 -2.65
C ASP A 117 -27.70 19.48 -3.19
N HIS A 118 -26.70 19.15 -4.01
CA HIS A 118 -25.85 20.14 -4.67
C HIS A 118 -25.31 19.62 -6.00
N ASP A 119 -24.56 20.49 -6.70
CA ASP A 119 -24.04 20.17 -8.04
C ASP A 119 -23.20 18.89 -8.03
N GLY A 120 -23.60 17.97 -8.90
CA GLY A 120 -22.94 16.69 -9.11
C GLY A 120 -23.12 15.64 -8.02
N VAL A 121 -24.20 15.75 -7.24
CA VAL A 121 -24.82 14.65 -6.50
C VAL A 121 -25.89 14.03 -7.40
N ASP A 122 -25.84 12.71 -7.62
CA ASP A 122 -26.81 12.00 -8.45
C ASP A 122 -27.99 11.48 -7.62
N ILE A 123 -27.71 11.10 -6.37
CA ILE A 123 -28.66 10.52 -5.41
C ILE A 123 -28.54 11.29 -4.10
N VAL A 124 -29.64 11.93 -3.69
CA VAL A 124 -29.71 12.67 -2.43
C VAL A 124 -30.26 11.77 -1.33
N GLY A 125 -29.42 11.44 -0.34
CA GLY A 125 -29.77 10.64 0.82
C GLY A 125 -28.58 9.98 1.50
N ASP A 126 -28.83 9.26 2.59
CA ASP A 126 -27.77 8.57 3.32
C ASP A 126 -27.21 7.38 2.53
N ALA A 127 -25.88 7.31 2.43
CA ALA A 127 -25.22 6.20 1.75
C ALA A 127 -25.24 4.89 2.57
N ASP A 128 -25.60 4.95 3.85
CA ASP A 128 -25.82 3.78 4.70
C ASP A 128 -27.24 3.20 4.60
N SER A 129 -28.01 3.64 3.59
CA SER A 129 -29.31 3.10 3.21
C SER A 129 -29.19 2.09 2.06
N ASP A 130 -29.78 0.91 2.26
CA ASP A 130 -29.91 -0.13 1.23
C ASP A 130 -30.61 0.41 -0.04
N GLU A 131 -31.66 1.22 0.13
CA GLU A 131 -32.41 1.83 -0.97
C GLU A 131 -31.54 2.74 -1.85
N ASN A 132 -30.70 3.58 -1.24
CA ASN A 132 -29.83 4.51 -1.96
C ASN A 132 -28.68 3.79 -2.67
N LEU A 133 -28.11 2.75 -2.04
CA LEU A 133 -27.09 1.91 -2.67
C LEU A 133 -27.66 1.12 -3.85
N GLN A 134 -28.89 0.62 -3.75
CA GLN A 134 -29.58 0.00 -4.87
C GLN A 134 -29.90 0.99 -5.99
N ALA A 135 -30.35 2.21 -5.65
CA ALA A 135 -30.58 3.28 -6.63
C ALA A 135 -29.30 3.66 -7.40
N ALA A 136 -28.13 3.53 -6.75
CA ALA A 136 -26.81 3.71 -7.36
C ALA A 136 -26.34 2.50 -8.21
N ASP A 137 -27.18 1.47 -8.36
CA ASP A 137 -26.88 0.22 -9.08
C ASP A 137 -25.63 -0.52 -8.55
N ILE A 138 -25.50 -0.61 -7.23
CA ILE A 138 -24.36 -1.25 -6.57
C ILE A 138 -24.14 -2.71 -6.97
N GLY A 139 -25.20 -3.41 -7.41
CA GLY A 139 -25.11 -4.78 -7.91
C GLY A 139 -24.29 -4.92 -9.20
N ALA A 140 -24.23 -3.86 -10.02
CA ALA A 140 -23.43 -3.81 -11.24
C ALA A 140 -22.15 -2.97 -11.10
N ALA A 141 -21.98 -2.24 -10.00
CA ALA A 141 -20.80 -1.43 -9.73
C ALA A 141 -19.55 -2.29 -9.57
N GLY A 142 -18.43 -1.80 -10.13
CA GLY A 142 -17.13 -2.43 -9.97
C GLY A 142 -16.45 -2.04 -8.65
N ALA A 143 -16.69 -0.81 -8.20
CA ALA A 143 -16.09 -0.26 -6.99
C ALA A 143 -17.01 0.75 -6.29
N ILE A 144 -16.79 0.93 -4.99
CA ILE A 144 -17.36 2.01 -4.19
C ILE A 144 -16.27 2.70 -3.36
N ILE A 145 -16.26 4.03 -3.42
CA ILE A 145 -15.44 4.89 -2.56
C ILE A 145 -16.35 5.44 -1.46
N VAL A 146 -16.07 5.06 -0.21
CA VAL A 146 -16.80 5.52 0.98
C VAL A 146 -16.05 6.70 1.59
N GLY A 147 -16.51 7.90 1.28
CA GLY A 147 -15.92 9.19 1.63
C GLY A 147 -16.69 9.95 2.73
N LEU A 148 -17.42 9.26 3.60
CA LEU A 148 -18.25 9.91 4.62
C LEU A 148 -17.41 10.50 5.78
N PRO A 149 -17.89 11.55 6.46
CA PRO A 149 -17.20 12.14 7.59
C PRO A 149 -17.33 11.29 8.87
N ASP A 150 -18.46 10.57 9.03
CA ASP A 150 -18.72 9.69 10.17
C ASP A 150 -18.25 8.25 9.90
N ASP A 151 -17.42 7.72 10.79
CA ASP A 151 -16.86 6.37 10.63
C ASP A 151 -17.93 5.28 10.85
N SER A 152 -18.97 5.53 11.65
CA SER A 152 -20.02 4.54 11.88
C SER A 152 -20.88 4.35 10.63
N ALA A 153 -21.27 5.44 9.98
CA ALA A 153 -21.93 5.45 8.68
C ALA A 153 -21.06 4.81 7.60
N SER A 154 -19.75 5.10 7.60
CA SER A 154 -18.79 4.48 6.67
C SER A 154 -18.71 2.95 6.84
N LEU A 155 -18.68 2.48 8.09
CA LEU A 155 -18.70 1.06 8.42
C LEU A 155 -20.00 0.39 7.98
N LEU A 156 -21.16 1.00 8.27
CA LEU A 156 -22.46 0.47 7.87
C LEU A 156 -22.59 0.40 6.35
N THR A 157 -22.22 1.49 5.65
CA THR A 157 -22.16 1.54 4.18
C THR A 157 -21.28 0.42 3.62
N THR A 158 -20.11 0.18 4.22
CA THR A 158 -19.18 -0.90 3.83
C THR A 158 -19.83 -2.28 3.95
N VAL A 159 -20.49 -2.56 5.08
CA VAL A 159 -21.18 -3.84 5.31
C VAL A 159 -22.30 -4.04 4.29
N LEU A 160 -23.12 -3.02 4.07
CA LEU A 160 -24.24 -3.09 3.11
C LEU A 160 -23.74 -3.26 1.69
N ALA A 161 -22.73 -2.50 1.27
CA ALA A 161 -22.11 -2.64 -0.04
C ALA A 161 -21.61 -4.06 -0.30
N ARG A 162 -20.87 -4.65 0.66
CA ARG A 162 -20.39 -6.03 0.55
C ARG A 162 -21.52 -7.05 0.53
N SER A 163 -22.59 -6.80 1.28
CA SER A 163 -23.77 -7.67 1.32
C SER A 163 -24.55 -7.66 -0.01
N LEU A 164 -24.72 -6.47 -0.59
CA LEU A 164 -25.44 -6.28 -1.85
C LEU A 164 -24.63 -6.74 -3.07
N ASN A 165 -23.32 -6.59 -3.00
CA ASN A 165 -22.39 -7.06 -4.02
C ASN A 165 -21.13 -7.66 -3.38
N SER A 166 -21.11 -8.99 -3.28
CA SER A 166 -19.97 -9.72 -2.69
C SER A 166 -18.63 -9.51 -3.40
N ASN A 167 -18.64 -9.04 -4.66
CA ASN A 167 -17.45 -8.86 -5.49
C ASN A 167 -17.06 -7.38 -5.71
N ILE A 168 -17.79 -6.42 -5.13
CA ILE A 168 -17.47 -5.00 -5.27
C ILE A 168 -16.13 -4.69 -4.61
N GLU A 169 -15.32 -3.83 -5.21
CA GLU A 169 -14.12 -3.30 -4.54
C GLU A 169 -14.52 -2.13 -3.63
N ILE A 170 -14.14 -2.18 -2.34
CA ILE A 170 -14.54 -1.16 -1.36
C ILE A 170 -13.31 -0.41 -0.85
N LEU A 171 -13.23 0.87 -1.17
CA LEU A 171 -12.22 1.80 -0.70
C LEU A 171 -12.85 2.74 0.34
N ALA A 172 -12.48 2.61 1.61
CA ALA A 172 -13.07 3.40 2.68
C ALA A 172 -12.09 4.42 3.24
N ARG A 173 -12.50 5.68 3.32
CA ARG A 173 -11.86 6.67 4.19
C ARG A 173 -12.24 6.35 5.64
N VAL A 174 -11.31 6.59 6.57
CA VAL A 174 -11.62 6.66 8.00
C VAL A 174 -11.01 7.91 8.63
N SER A 175 -11.76 8.51 9.55
CA SER A 175 -11.36 9.67 10.34
C SER A 175 -10.62 9.26 11.62
N ASP A 176 -10.98 8.14 12.23
CA ASP A 176 -10.25 7.54 13.36
C ASP A 176 -9.37 6.37 12.89
N ILE A 177 -8.07 6.43 13.23
CA ILE A 177 -7.12 5.36 12.94
C ILE A 177 -7.58 4.02 13.55
N ASN A 178 -8.26 4.06 14.70
CA ASN A 178 -8.80 2.85 15.36
C ASN A 178 -9.97 2.21 14.60
N ALA A 179 -10.63 2.95 13.71
CA ALA A 179 -11.67 2.42 12.84
C ALA A 179 -11.11 1.57 11.70
N THR A 180 -9.80 1.68 11.38
CA THR A 180 -9.15 0.94 10.28
C THR A 180 -9.43 -0.56 10.35
N ARG A 181 -9.22 -1.18 11.51
CA ARG A 181 -9.45 -2.62 11.69
C ARG A 181 -10.92 -2.99 11.51
N LYS A 182 -11.84 -2.16 12.03
CA LYS A 182 -13.28 -2.38 11.90
C LYS A 182 -13.72 -2.29 10.44
N ALA A 183 -13.19 -1.33 9.68
CA ALA A 183 -13.51 -1.16 8.26
C ALA A 183 -13.02 -2.35 7.42
N ARG A 184 -11.82 -2.83 7.69
CA ARG A 184 -11.31 -4.08 7.09
C ARG A 184 -12.22 -5.27 7.41
N SER A 185 -12.59 -5.46 8.68
CA SER A 185 -13.48 -6.55 9.10
C SER A 185 -14.89 -6.43 8.53
N ALA A 186 -15.35 -5.20 8.24
CA ALA A 186 -16.62 -4.95 7.56
C ALA A 186 -16.60 -5.33 6.07
N GLY A 187 -15.42 -5.53 5.48
CA GLY A 187 -15.24 -5.93 4.08
C GLY A 187 -14.57 -4.89 3.19
N ALA A 188 -13.97 -3.84 3.75
CA ALA A 188 -13.18 -2.87 2.98
C ALA A 188 -11.87 -3.50 2.44
N ASP A 189 -11.67 -3.41 1.13
CA ASP A 189 -10.49 -3.90 0.42
C ASP A 189 -9.31 -2.92 0.52
N TYR A 190 -9.60 -1.64 0.75
CA TYR A 190 -8.61 -0.63 1.11
C TYR A 190 -9.18 0.34 2.14
N VAL A 191 -8.33 0.78 3.07
CA VAL A 191 -8.73 1.75 4.10
C VAL A 191 -7.71 2.88 4.18
N LEU A 192 -8.19 4.11 4.01
CA LEU A 192 -7.40 5.34 4.05
C LEU A 192 -7.64 6.11 5.36
N PRO A 193 -6.74 5.99 6.36
CA PRO A 193 -6.81 6.79 7.58
C PRO A 193 -6.30 8.22 7.33
N VAL A 194 -7.22 9.15 7.06
CA VAL A 194 -6.88 10.50 6.58
C VAL A 194 -5.93 11.26 7.51
N PRO A 195 -6.16 11.35 8.85
CA PRO A 195 -5.25 12.12 9.71
C PRO A 195 -3.80 11.61 9.69
N ARG A 196 -3.63 10.30 9.50
CA ARG A 196 -2.31 9.67 9.45
C ARG A 196 -1.59 10.01 8.16
N VAL A 197 -2.29 9.90 7.04
CA VAL A 197 -1.74 10.26 5.71
C VAL A 197 -1.42 11.75 5.67
N SER A 198 -2.32 12.61 6.16
CA SER A 198 -2.13 14.06 6.19
C SER A 198 -0.97 14.49 7.10
N ALA A 199 -0.92 13.99 8.35
CA ALA A 199 0.19 14.29 9.25
C ALA A 199 1.52 13.84 8.64
N TRP A 200 1.51 12.71 7.93
CA TRP A 200 2.69 12.23 7.25
C TRP A 200 3.13 13.11 6.08
N MET A 201 2.23 13.51 5.18
CA MET A 201 2.57 14.41 4.05
C MET A 201 3.18 15.74 4.52
N VAL A 202 2.78 16.22 5.70
CA VAL A 202 3.39 17.42 6.31
C VAL A 202 4.78 17.12 6.87
N VAL A 203 4.98 15.95 7.48
CA VAL A 203 6.27 15.55 8.07
C VAL A 203 7.28 15.13 7.01
N SER A 204 6.85 14.54 5.90
CA SER A 204 7.74 14.19 4.77
C SER A 204 8.35 15.41 4.11
N GLU A 205 7.68 16.56 4.15
CA GLU A 205 8.30 17.82 3.71
C GLU A 205 9.47 18.24 4.61
N LEU A 206 9.52 17.76 5.87
CA LEU A 206 10.60 18.05 6.81
C LEU A 206 11.73 17.01 6.75
N HIS A 207 11.51 15.87 6.11
CA HIS A 207 12.43 14.73 6.11
C HIS A 207 12.42 14.03 4.75
N ASP A 208 13.58 13.88 4.10
CA ASP A 208 13.78 13.11 2.86
C ASP A 208 13.67 11.57 3.06
N GLU A 209 12.63 11.13 3.76
CA GLU A 209 12.26 9.73 3.93
C GLU A 209 11.18 9.35 2.91
N ASP A 210 11.55 8.52 1.93
CA ASP A 210 10.60 7.89 1.00
C ASP A 210 9.71 6.91 1.78
N ILE A 211 8.40 7.16 1.85
CA ILE A 211 7.44 6.22 2.46
C ILE A 211 6.51 5.67 1.39
N LEU A 212 6.60 4.36 1.26
CA LEU A 212 5.99 3.60 0.18
C LEU A 212 4.48 3.43 0.38
N ALA A 213 3.98 3.58 1.61
CA ALA A 213 2.54 3.69 1.87
C ALA A 213 2.19 4.24 3.27
N PRO A 214 1.46 5.36 3.32
CA PRO A 214 1.01 5.98 4.58
C PRO A 214 0.07 5.10 5.42
N ALA A 215 -0.63 4.14 4.79
CA ALA A 215 -1.51 3.20 5.48
C ALA A 215 -0.74 2.04 6.15
N SER A 216 0.38 1.59 5.55
CA SER A 216 1.10 0.38 5.94
C SER A 216 2.20 0.59 6.98
N GLN A 217 2.47 1.80 7.49
CA GLN A 217 3.48 1.98 8.56
C GLN A 217 4.93 1.58 8.18
N ILE A 218 5.22 1.30 6.91
CA ILE A 218 6.56 0.91 6.44
C ILE A 218 7.35 2.16 6.05
N ARG A 219 8.57 2.27 6.57
CA ARG A 219 9.53 3.31 6.21
C ARG A 219 10.68 2.71 5.41
N LEU A 220 11.14 3.48 4.44
CA LEU A 220 12.39 3.23 3.75
C LEU A 220 13.40 4.28 4.20
N LEU A 221 14.57 3.83 4.63
CA LEU A 221 15.60 4.69 5.20
C LEU A 221 16.92 4.48 4.48
N ARG A 222 17.52 5.55 3.97
CA ARG A 222 18.89 5.56 3.48
C ARG A 222 19.81 6.04 4.60
N VAL A 223 20.78 5.22 5.00
CA VAL A 223 21.75 5.55 6.06
C VAL A 223 23.17 5.19 5.62
N PRO A 224 24.20 5.85 6.17
CA PRO A 224 25.58 5.42 5.95
C PRO A 224 25.84 4.07 6.63
N ALA A 225 26.73 3.28 6.04
CA ALA A 225 27.15 1.99 6.57
C ALA A 225 28.36 2.09 7.53
N ASP A 226 28.81 3.30 7.88
CA ASP A 226 29.98 3.53 8.74
C ASP A 226 29.95 2.76 10.08
N PRO A 227 28.82 2.59 10.79
CA PRO A 227 28.80 1.83 12.04
C PRO A 227 28.90 0.33 11.82
N LEU A 228 28.77 -0.13 10.57
CA LEU A 228 28.81 -1.53 10.17
C LEU A 228 30.16 -1.89 9.52
N ALA A 229 31.09 -0.93 9.39
CA ALA A 229 32.37 -1.11 8.75
C ALA A 229 33.14 -2.32 9.31
N GLY A 230 33.63 -3.18 8.41
CA GLY A 230 34.35 -4.41 8.72
C GLY A 230 33.48 -5.63 8.99
N SER A 231 32.19 -5.46 9.30
CA SER A 231 31.24 -6.56 9.47
C SER A 231 30.60 -6.97 8.13
N THR A 232 30.19 -8.22 8.01
CA THR A 232 29.30 -8.64 6.93
C THR A 232 27.85 -8.30 7.25
N LEU A 233 26.99 -8.23 6.22
CA LEU A 233 25.55 -8.08 6.44
C LEU A 233 24.99 -9.19 7.35
N ALA A 234 25.44 -10.44 7.18
CA ALA A 234 25.02 -11.53 8.04
C ALA A 234 25.50 -11.38 9.49
N GLU A 235 26.69 -10.82 9.73
CA GLU A 235 27.23 -10.58 11.08
C GLU A 235 26.64 -9.33 11.75
N SER A 236 26.06 -8.42 10.97
CA SER A 236 25.50 -7.17 11.49
C SER A 236 24.23 -7.36 12.33
N ASP A 237 23.54 -8.49 12.15
CA ASP A 237 22.29 -8.88 12.83
C ASP A 237 21.24 -7.74 12.83
N ILE A 238 21.21 -6.90 11.78
CA ILE A 238 20.34 -5.72 11.73
C ILE A 238 18.87 -6.10 11.88
N TYR A 239 18.48 -7.23 11.28
CA TYR A 239 17.11 -7.72 11.33
C TYR A 239 16.76 -8.21 12.74
N GLU A 240 17.61 -9.04 13.34
CA GLU A 240 17.40 -9.62 14.66
C GLU A 240 17.45 -8.56 15.78
N ARG A 241 18.29 -7.54 15.60
CA ARG A 241 18.51 -6.49 16.61
C ARG A 241 17.50 -5.35 16.52
N ALA A 242 17.13 -4.95 15.31
CA ALA A 242 16.31 -3.76 15.08
C ALA A 242 15.01 -4.02 14.32
N GLY A 243 14.82 -5.19 13.71
CA GLY A 243 13.64 -5.49 12.88
C GLY A 243 13.68 -4.85 11.50
N CYS A 244 14.79 -4.21 11.12
CA CYS A 244 14.98 -3.61 9.81
C CYS A 244 15.65 -4.59 8.84
N ARG A 245 15.33 -4.48 7.55
CA ARG A 245 15.92 -5.29 6.49
C ARG A 245 16.70 -4.41 5.55
N VAL A 246 17.95 -4.77 5.26
CA VAL A 246 18.73 -4.15 4.17
C VAL A 246 18.22 -4.70 2.84
N ILE A 247 17.83 -3.79 1.96
CA ILE A 247 17.23 -4.10 0.65
C ILE A 247 18.07 -3.60 -0.51
N ALA A 248 18.97 -2.65 -0.26
CA ALA A 248 19.94 -2.19 -1.23
C ALA A 248 21.22 -1.74 -0.53
N VAL A 249 22.32 -1.76 -1.28
CA VAL A 249 23.58 -1.12 -0.92
C VAL A 249 23.97 -0.20 -2.07
N GLU A 250 24.31 1.04 -1.75
CA GLU A 250 24.77 2.05 -2.70
C GLU A 250 26.24 2.35 -2.44
N ASP A 251 27.09 2.03 -3.41
CA ASP A 251 28.52 2.34 -3.39
C ASP A 251 28.88 3.18 -4.64
N ASP A 252 30.19 3.38 -4.89
CA ASP A 252 30.69 4.13 -6.04
C ASP A 252 30.24 3.57 -7.40
N SER A 253 29.82 2.30 -7.45
CA SER A 253 29.30 1.66 -8.66
C SER A 253 27.79 1.88 -8.86
N GLY A 254 27.14 2.49 -7.88
CA GLY A 254 25.71 2.79 -7.85
C GLY A 254 24.91 1.88 -6.92
N LEU A 255 23.58 1.98 -7.03
CA LEU A 255 22.64 1.28 -6.16
C LEU A 255 22.44 -0.18 -6.59
N THR A 256 22.80 -1.12 -5.72
CA THR A 256 22.66 -2.57 -5.93
C THR A 256 21.54 -3.15 -5.07
N SER A 257 20.54 -3.76 -5.71
CA SER A 257 19.39 -4.44 -5.06
C SER A 257 19.66 -5.89 -4.66
N THR A 258 20.65 -6.53 -5.27
CA THR A 258 21.08 -7.88 -4.91
C THR A 258 22.05 -7.80 -3.74
N VAL A 259 21.52 -7.98 -2.54
CA VAL A 259 22.32 -7.86 -1.32
C VAL A 259 22.89 -9.23 -0.93
N ASP A 260 24.22 -9.38 -1.07
CA ASP A 260 24.95 -10.59 -0.64
C ASP A 260 25.15 -10.57 0.89
N PRO A 261 24.63 -11.56 1.65
CA PRO A 261 24.82 -11.64 3.10
C PRO A 261 26.29 -11.73 3.54
N GLN A 262 27.19 -12.21 2.68
CA GLN A 262 28.62 -12.34 2.96
C GLN A 262 29.43 -11.10 2.55
N ARG A 263 28.78 -10.10 1.93
CA ARG A 263 29.43 -8.82 1.62
C ARG A 263 29.85 -8.14 2.92
N ARG A 264 31.12 -7.73 3.00
CA ARG A 264 31.64 -6.87 4.08
C ARG A 264 31.37 -5.41 3.77
N PHE A 265 30.92 -4.66 4.76
CA PHE A 265 30.81 -3.22 4.67
C PHE A 265 32.19 -2.58 4.81
N THR A 266 32.48 -1.66 3.90
CA THR A 266 33.62 -0.75 3.92
C THR A 266 33.41 0.42 4.87
N GLY A 267 32.14 0.83 5.05
CA GLY A 267 31.74 2.01 5.82
C GLY A 267 31.58 3.27 4.98
N GLU A 268 32.01 3.25 3.72
CA GLU A 268 31.87 4.36 2.78
C GLU A 268 30.57 4.28 1.96
N GLU A 269 30.02 3.07 1.85
CA GLU A 269 28.73 2.81 1.18
C GLU A 269 27.53 3.23 2.04
N ARG A 270 26.40 3.42 1.37
CA ARG A 270 25.10 3.64 2.00
C ARG A 270 24.28 2.38 1.92
N ILE A 271 23.43 2.16 2.90
CA ILE A 271 22.46 1.08 2.90
C ILE A 271 21.06 1.64 2.87
N VAL A 272 20.21 0.93 2.14
CA VAL A 272 18.78 1.20 2.10
C VAL A 272 18.10 0.14 2.94
N LEU A 273 17.40 0.59 3.97
CA LEU A 273 16.69 -0.22 4.94
C LEU A 273 15.19 -0.08 4.74
N VAL A 274 14.46 -1.16 5.04
CA VAL A 274 13.02 -1.13 5.19
C VAL A 274 12.64 -1.65 6.58
N GLY A 275 11.63 -1.05 7.20
CA GLY A 275 11.11 -1.51 8.49
C GLY A 275 9.85 -0.77 8.90
N SER A 276 9.18 -1.23 9.95
CA SER A 276 8.13 -0.45 10.59
C SER A 276 8.70 0.81 11.25
N ASP A 277 7.83 1.76 11.61
CA ASP A 277 8.23 2.94 12.39
C ASP A 277 9.02 2.57 13.65
N GLU A 278 8.53 1.58 14.41
CA GLU A 278 9.19 1.07 15.61
C GLU A 278 10.57 0.47 15.31
N ALA A 279 10.66 -0.32 14.23
CA ALA A 279 11.91 -0.95 13.81
C ALA A 279 12.96 0.09 13.40
N VAL A 280 12.55 1.11 12.64
CA VAL A 280 13.43 2.21 12.23
C VAL A 280 13.92 3.01 13.44
N GLN A 281 13.04 3.31 14.40
CA GLN A 281 13.44 3.99 15.63
C GLN A 281 14.43 3.14 16.47
N GLN A 282 14.20 1.84 16.53
CA GLN A 282 15.11 0.91 17.22
C GLN A 282 16.47 0.85 16.52
N PHE A 283 16.47 0.79 15.19
CA PHE A 283 17.69 0.80 14.39
C PHE A 283 18.53 2.06 14.65
N ARG A 284 17.92 3.24 14.56
CA ARG A 284 18.62 4.52 14.83
C ARG A 284 19.24 4.56 16.22
N LYS A 285 18.50 4.11 17.25
CA LYS A 285 19.01 4.07 18.64
C LYS A 285 20.19 3.12 18.81
N GLN A 286 20.20 2.00 18.08
CA GLN A 286 21.16 0.94 18.30
C GLN A 286 22.43 1.09 17.48
N PHE A 287 22.34 1.72 16.31
CA PHE A 287 23.45 1.93 15.38
C PHE A 287 23.91 3.40 15.31
N ASP A 288 23.27 4.30 16.07
CA ASP A 288 23.59 5.74 16.19
C ASP A 288 23.73 6.47 14.85
N VAL A 289 22.81 6.17 13.94
CA VAL A 289 22.81 6.71 12.56
C VAL A 289 21.65 7.65 12.31
N SER A 290 21.93 8.72 11.57
CA SER A 290 20.93 9.66 11.07
C SER A 290 20.74 9.49 9.56
N PRO A 291 19.50 9.67 9.04
CA PRO A 291 19.27 9.74 7.59
C PRO A 291 20.11 10.84 6.95
N ILE A 292 20.50 10.62 5.69
CA ILE A 292 21.22 11.59 4.87
C ILE A 292 20.25 12.20 3.88
N GLU A 293 20.28 13.53 3.71
CA GLU A 293 19.57 14.25 2.65
C GLU A 293 20.13 13.84 1.26
N PRO A 294 19.30 13.55 0.25
CA PRO A 294 19.74 13.38 -1.13
C PRO A 294 20.46 14.65 -1.62
N GLU A 295 21.60 14.46 -2.29
CA GLU A 295 22.23 15.56 -3.02
C GLU A 295 21.32 15.98 -4.19
N ALA A 296 21.05 17.29 -4.26
CA ALA A 296 20.15 17.95 -5.20
C ALA A 296 20.55 17.85 -6.68
#